data_AF-A0A080YX87-F1
#
_entry.id   AF-A0A080YX87-F1
#
_cell.length_a   1.000
_cell.length_b   1.000
_cell.length_c   1.000
_cell.angle_alpha   90.00
_cell.angle_beta   90.00
_cell.angle_gamma   90.00
#
_symmetry.space_group_name_H-M   'P 1'
#
loop_
_entity.id
_entity.type
_entity.pdbx_description
1 polymer ?
#
loop_
_entity_poly.entity_id
_entity_poly.type
_entity_poly.pdbx_seq_one_letter_code
_entity_poly.pdbx_strand_id
1 'polypeptide(L)'
;MKTSHNHLVDSTTYQYYPVIRTAVGDSVLQTVGALQKAGAGKKNILQFITENSDCTPTIRDVHNLVRKLKARTTQSTTSAQRLKAWMIDFCGEHGNVGRIFVEARQSKKIATCITMQTQHMRYLYDRFPEVLLIDATHGTNAPKYKSYQYSVRVVAEKLTPMLAASTGERFRVQTYESDMGVQLDNYNCGLFILLAFEHFTGAPSLGRMDKKLMMYLRYRYLCMCLH
;
A
#
# COMPACT_ATOMS: atom_id res chain seq x y z
N MET A 1 -25.11 58.08 14.06
CA MET A 1 -25.65 56.86 13.41
C MET A 1 -25.81 55.79 14.48
N LYS A 2 -27.03 55.33 14.77
CA LYS A 2 -27.27 54.17 15.65
C LYS A 2 -27.27 52.91 14.79
N THR A 3 -26.25 52.06 14.95
CA THR A 3 -26.25 50.71 14.37
C THR A 3 -27.16 49.83 15.22
N SER A 4 -28.40 49.60 14.78
CA SER A 4 -29.29 48.60 15.40
C SER A 4 -29.05 47.23 14.77
N HIS A 5 -28.95 46.19 15.58
CA HIS A 5 -28.85 44.82 15.07
C HIS A 5 -30.16 44.38 14.39
N ASN A 6 -30.05 43.72 13.24
CA ASN A 6 -31.20 43.27 12.44
C ASN A 6 -31.86 41.98 12.99
N HIS A 7 -31.55 41.60 14.23
CA HIS A 7 -32.02 40.37 14.88
C HIS A 7 -32.08 40.57 16.40
N LEU A 8 -32.89 39.74 17.06
CA LEU A 8 -32.97 39.67 18.53
C LEU A 8 -31.60 39.28 19.08
N VAL A 9 -31.04 40.13 19.93
CA VAL A 9 -29.78 39.89 20.64
C VAL A 9 -30.14 39.32 22.00
N ASP A 10 -30.39 38.01 22.05
CA ASP A 10 -30.65 37.27 23.29
C ASP A 10 -29.57 36.22 23.55
N SER A 11 -29.41 35.84 24.83
CA SER A 11 -28.39 34.87 25.26
C SER A 11 -28.58 33.49 24.62
N THR A 12 -29.81 33.14 24.27
CA THR A 12 -30.16 31.86 23.67
C THR A 12 -29.64 31.79 22.23
N THR A 13 -29.86 32.84 21.45
CA THR A 13 -29.40 33.03 20.07
C THR A 13 -27.88 33.03 19.99
N TYR A 14 -27.22 33.62 20.99
CA TYR A 14 -25.76 33.59 21.10
C TYR A 14 -25.21 32.15 21.21
N GLN A 15 -25.82 31.29 22.01
CA GLN A 15 -25.40 29.90 22.18
C GLN A 15 -25.56 29.06 20.90
N TYR A 16 -26.48 29.43 20.00
CA TYR A 16 -26.69 28.69 18.75
C TYR A 16 -25.67 29.02 17.66
N TYR A 17 -24.83 30.05 17.81
CA TYR A 17 -23.84 30.36 16.78
C TYR A 17 -22.83 29.22 16.60
N PRO A 18 -22.51 28.82 15.36
CA PRO A 18 -21.57 27.72 15.10
C PRO A 18 -20.21 27.92 15.77
N VAL A 19 -19.73 29.17 15.87
CA VAL A 19 -18.45 29.49 16.52
C VAL A 19 -18.47 29.17 18.02
N ILE A 20 -19.62 29.35 18.69
CA ILE A 20 -19.79 29.09 20.12
C ILE A 20 -19.98 27.59 20.36
N ARG A 21 -20.85 26.95 19.57
CA ARG A 21 -21.12 25.50 19.70
C ARG A 21 -19.91 24.60 19.39
N THR A 22 -18.91 25.12 18.67
CA THR A 22 -17.72 24.35 18.26
C THR A 22 -16.43 24.82 18.91
N ALA A 23 -16.50 25.74 19.88
CA ALA A 23 -15.38 26.22 20.68
C ALA A 23 -14.92 25.20 21.74
N VAL A 24 -14.80 23.93 21.34
CA VAL A 24 -14.40 22.82 22.19
C VAL A 24 -12.91 23.00 22.54
N GLY A 25 -12.58 22.96 23.84
CA GLY A 25 -11.21 23.11 24.31
C GLY A 25 -10.26 21.99 23.87
N ASP A 26 -8.97 22.29 23.82
CA ASP A 26 -7.95 21.38 23.28
C ASP A 26 -7.86 20.04 24.03
N SER A 27 -8.06 20.03 25.35
CA SER A 27 -8.07 18.81 26.16
C SER A 27 -9.20 17.84 25.75
N VAL A 28 -10.41 18.37 25.58
CA VAL A 28 -11.58 17.62 25.11
C VAL A 28 -11.36 17.14 23.68
N LEU A 29 -10.78 17.97 22.82
CA LEU A 29 -10.44 17.60 21.44
C LEU A 29 -9.42 16.46 21.36
N GLN A 30 -8.43 16.41 22.26
CA GLN A 30 -7.49 15.29 22.34
C GLN A 30 -8.20 13.97 22.66
N THR A 31 -9.08 13.97 23.66
CA THR A 31 -9.87 12.78 24.04
C THR A 31 -10.83 12.37 22.93
N VAL A 32 -11.49 13.32 22.27
CA VAL A 32 -12.32 13.05 21.08
C VAL A 32 -11.50 12.41 19.96
N GLY A 33 -10.24 12.83 19.78
CA GLY A 33 -9.30 12.20 18.86
C GLY A 33 -9.02 10.73 19.22
N ALA A 34 -8.81 10.43 20.50
CA ALA A 34 -8.62 9.06 20.98
C ALA A 34 -9.89 8.20 20.79
N LEU A 35 -11.07 8.72 21.15
CA LEU A 35 -12.36 8.06 20.94
C LEU A 35 -12.61 7.77 19.46
N GLN A 36 -12.30 8.73 18.58
CA GLN A 36 -12.40 8.53 17.14
C GLN A 36 -11.46 7.43 16.64
N LYS A 37 -10.22 7.37 17.12
CA LYS A 37 -9.26 6.30 16.78
C LYS A 37 -9.72 4.93 17.28
N ALA A 38 -10.34 4.87 18.45
CA ALA A 38 -10.96 3.66 19.00
C ALA A 38 -12.27 3.25 18.30
N GLY A 39 -12.73 4.03 17.31
CA GLY A 39 -13.94 3.70 16.53
C GLY A 39 -15.25 4.05 17.23
N ALA A 40 -15.23 4.92 18.25
CA ALA A 40 -16.43 5.31 18.97
C ALA A 40 -17.51 5.90 18.05
N GLY A 41 -18.78 5.58 18.35
CA GLY A 41 -19.94 6.11 17.63
C GLY A 41 -20.04 7.63 17.78
N LYS A 42 -20.50 8.32 16.74
CA LYS A 42 -20.61 9.79 16.72
C LYS A 42 -21.60 10.33 17.75
N LYS A 43 -22.61 9.54 18.12
CA LYS A 43 -23.53 9.87 19.22
C LYS A 43 -22.81 9.87 20.58
N ASN A 44 -21.92 8.90 20.81
CA ASN A 44 -21.13 8.84 22.04
C ASN A 44 -20.10 9.98 22.09
N ILE A 45 -19.51 10.33 20.95
CA ILE A 45 -18.62 11.51 20.84
C ILE A 45 -19.39 12.80 21.13
N LEU A 46 -20.62 12.94 20.60
CA LEU A 46 -21.49 14.07 20.89
C LEU A 46 -21.78 14.18 22.39
N GLN A 47 -22.23 13.07 23.00
CA GLN A 47 -22.51 13.01 24.43
C GLN A 47 -21.30 13.40 25.28
N PHE A 48 -20.12 12.84 24.95
CA PHE A 48 -18.88 13.17 25.65
C PHE A 48 -18.56 14.66 25.60
N ILE A 49 -18.69 15.32 24.44
CA ILE A 49 -18.42 16.76 24.32
C ILE A 49 -19.42 17.56 25.16
N THR A 50 -20.71 17.19 25.13
CA THR A 50 -21.74 17.85 25.92
C THR A 50 -21.53 17.69 27.44
N GLU A 51 -21.00 16.54 27.88
CA GLU A 51 -20.74 16.27 29.29
C GLU A 51 -19.43 16.89 29.81
N ASN A 52 -18.48 17.19 28.92
CA ASN A 52 -17.13 17.61 29.29
C ASN A 52 -16.75 19.01 28.76
N SER A 53 -17.72 19.79 28.28
CA SER A 53 -17.53 21.17 27.85
C SER A 53 -18.81 21.99 27.97
N ASP A 54 -18.68 23.31 28.00
CA ASP A 54 -19.82 24.24 27.98
C ASP A 54 -20.44 24.39 26.57
N CYS A 55 -19.98 23.60 25.60
CA CYS A 55 -20.47 23.64 24.23
C CYS A 55 -21.70 22.74 24.05
N THR A 56 -22.62 23.18 23.21
CA THR A 56 -23.80 22.41 22.77
C THR A 56 -23.70 22.07 21.27
N PRO A 57 -22.72 21.24 20.86
CA PRO A 57 -22.53 20.91 19.45
C PRO A 57 -23.71 20.11 18.91
N THR A 58 -23.97 20.26 17.61
CA THR A 58 -24.93 19.40 16.93
C THR A 58 -24.26 18.13 16.41
N ILE A 59 -25.04 17.12 16.03
CA ILE A 59 -24.49 15.93 15.36
C ILE A 59 -23.73 16.28 14.07
N ARG A 60 -24.17 17.32 13.34
CA ARG A 60 -23.48 17.82 12.15
C ARG A 60 -22.10 18.39 12.49
N ASP A 61 -21.98 19.10 13.61
CA ASP A 61 -20.72 19.64 14.10
C ASP A 61 -19.75 18.50 14.44
N VAL A 62 -20.24 17.44 15.09
CA VAL A 62 -19.45 16.22 15.36
C VAL A 62 -19.03 15.50 14.08
N HIS A 63 -19.90 15.41 13.08
CA HIS A 63 -19.55 14.88 11.76
C HIS A 63 -18.39 15.66 11.12
N ASN A 64 -18.46 16.99 11.16
CA ASN A 64 -17.42 17.86 10.62
C ASN A 64 -16.11 17.74 11.42
N LEU A 65 -16.21 17.66 12.75
CA LEU A 65 -15.07 17.49 13.64
C LEU A 65 -14.35 16.16 13.39
N VAL A 66 -15.09 15.05 13.38
CA VAL A 66 -14.54 13.72 13.07
C VAL A 66 -13.91 13.71 11.67
N ARG A 67 -14.53 14.35 10.68
CA ARG A 67 -13.94 14.49 9.34
C ARG A 67 -12.60 15.25 9.37
N LYS A 68 -12.53 16.38 10.09
CA LYS A 68 -11.29 17.15 10.28
C LYS A 68 -10.20 16.36 11.01
N LEU A 69 -10.57 15.65 12.08
CA LEU A 69 -9.64 14.81 12.86
C LEU A 69 -9.12 13.63 12.03
N LYS A 70 -9.99 13.01 11.23
CA LYS A 70 -9.57 11.99 10.25
C LYS A 70 -8.62 12.58 9.23
N ALA A 71 -8.93 13.74 8.64
CA ALA A 71 -8.05 14.41 7.68
C ALA A 71 -6.67 14.75 8.27
N ARG A 72 -6.61 15.24 9.52
CA ARG A 72 -5.36 15.44 10.27
C ARG A 72 -4.62 14.12 10.54
N THR A 73 -5.34 13.03 10.84
CA THR A 73 -4.74 11.70 10.98
C THR A 73 -4.29 11.13 9.63
N THR A 74 -4.89 11.56 8.51
CA THR A 74 -4.48 11.17 7.15
C THR A 74 -3.22 11.91 6.69
N GLN A 75 -2.69 12.86 7.48
CA GLN A 75 -1.30 13.30 7.38
C GLN A 75 -0.31 12.26 7.96
N SER A 76 -0.80 11.12 8.49
CA SER A 76 -0.01 9.89 8.58
C SER A 76 0.42 9.49 7.17
N THR A 77 1.73 9.48 6.97
CA THR A 77 2.47 9.19 5.72
C THR A 77 1.65 8.53 4.62
N THR A 78 1.54 9.18 3.46
CA THR A 78 0.95 8.60 2.25
C THR A 78 1.63 7.27 1.89
N SER A 79 0.95 6.38 1.15
CA SER A 79 1.57 5.12 0.70
C SER A 79 2.88 5.35 -0.05
N ALA A 80 3.01 6.46 -0.79
CA ALA A 80 4.25 6.85 -1.44
C ALA A 80 5.36 7.23 -0.43
N GLN A 81 5.01 7.94 0.64
CA GLN A 81 5.95 8.27 1.72
C GLN A 81 6.39 7.01 2.48
N ARG A 82 5.47 6.08 2.76
CA ARG A 82 5.81 4.79 3.40
C ARG A 82 6.70 3.93 2.52
N LEU A 83 6.38 3.82 1.23
CA LEU A 83 7.22 3.12 0.26
C LEU A 83 8.62 3.75 0.18
N LYS A 84 8.70 5.09 0.18
CA LYS A 84 9.98 5.80 0.16
C LYS A 84 10.82 5.50 1.40
N ALA A 85 10.22 5.55 2.60
CA ALA A 85 10.91 5.22 3.85
C ALA A 85 11.41 3.77 3.82
N TRP A 86 10.54 2.82 3.47
CA TRP A 86 10.91 1.41 3.39
C TRP A 86 12.00 1.13 2.34
N MET A 87 11.99 1.82 1.20
CA MET A 87 13.06 1.72 0.20
C MET A 87 14.41 2.22 0.72
N ILE A 88 14.42 3.25 1.57
CA ILE A 88 15.65 3.74 2.20
C ILE A 88 16.19 2.67 3.14
N ASP A 89 15.35 2.11 4.00
CA ASP A 89 15.74 1.07 4.96
C ASP A 89 16.24 -0.19 4.23
N PHE A 90 15.49 -0.66 3.23
CA PHE A 90 15.85 -1.82 2.40
C PHE A 90 17.21 -1.65 1.69
N CYS A 91 17.51 -0.44 1.20
CA CYS A 91 18.80 -0.14 0.55
C CYS A 91 19.91 0.19 1.55
N GLY A 92 19.60 0.37 2.83
CA GLY A 92 20.58 0.54 3.91
C GLY A 92 21.33 -0.76 4.22
N GLU A 93 20.68 -1.90 4.01
CA GLU A 93 21.29 -3.23 4.07
C GLU A 93 22.34 -3.43 2.97
N HIS A 94 23.54 -3.87 3.36
CA HIS A 94 24.68 -3.95 2.46
C HIS A 94 24.40 -4.86 1.25
N GLY A 95 24.64 -4.34 0.05
CA GLY A 95 24.49 -5.08 -1.22
C GLY A 95 23.06 -5.12 -1.78
N ASN A 96 22.05 -4.68 -1.02
CA ASN A 96 20.68 -4.51 -1.51
C ASN A 96 20.57 -3.32 -2.48
N VAL A 97 19.65 -3.43 -3.45
CA VAL A 97 19.39 -2.39 -4.45
C VAL A 97 17.88 -2.29 -4.70
N GLY A 98 17.32 -1.12 -4.42
CA GLY A 98 15.95 -0.75 -4.76
C GLY A 98 15.92 0.35 -5.82
N ARG A 99 14.96 0.29 -6.77
CA ARG A 99 14.70 1.39 -7.71
C ARG A 99 13.21 1.60 -7.92
N ILE A 100 12.79 2.86 -7.98
CA ILE A 100 11.42 3.25 -8.35
C ILE A 100 11.51 4.01 -9.68
N PHE A 101 10.86 3.48 -10.71
CA PHE A 101 10.70 4.13 -12.00
C PHE A 101 9.38 4.91 -11.98
N VAL A 102 9.46 6.21 -12.26
CA VAL A 102 8.33 7.14 -12.20
C VAL A 102 8.17 7.80 -13.54
N GLU A 103 6.98 7.70 -14.11
CA GLU A 103 6.59 8.40 -15.33
C GLU A 103 5.66 9.57 -15.00
N ALA A 104 5.82 10.67 -15.73
CA ALA A 104 4.89 11.79 -15.66
C ALA A 104 3.78 11.61 -16.72
N ARG A 105 2.53 11.45 -16.26
CA ARG A 105 1.37 11.35 -17.15
C ARG A 105 0.35 12.41 -16.75
N GLN A 106 0.04 13.32 -17.66
CA GLN A 106 -0.92 14.42 -17.43
C GLN A 106 -0.67 15.16 -16.11
N SER A 107 0.58 15.59 -15.89
CA SER A 107 1.02 16.31 -14.69
C SER A 107 0.95 15.52 -13.37
N LYS A 108 0.65 14.22 -13.40
CA LYS A 108 0.75 13.31 -12.25
C LYS A 108 1.99 12.42 -12.40
N LYS A 109 2.76 12.31 -11.32
CA LYS A 109 3.88 11.36 -11.20
C LYS A 109 3.32 10.00 -10.81
N ILE A 110 3.51 9.00 -11.66
CA ILE A 110 3.02 7.63 -11.47
C ILE A 110 4.22 6.71 -11.39
N ALA A 111 4.36 5.96 -10.30
CA ALA A 111 5.35 4.87 -10.25
C ALA A 111 4.89 3.76 -11.21
N THR A 112 5.69 3.44 -12.22
CA THR A 112 5.38 2.43 -13.24
C THR A 112 6.07 1.10 -12.96
N CYS A 113 7.23 1.13 -12.30
CA CYS A 113 7.95 -0.06 -11.90
C CYS A 113 8.68 0.18 -10.58
N ILE A 114 8.71 -0.84 -9.72
CA ILE A 114 9.52 -0.86 -8.51
C ILE A 114 10.35 -2.15 -8.59
N THR A 115 11.66 -2.03 -8.45
CA THR A 115 12.57 -3.17 -8.40
C THR A 115 13.22 -3.21 -7.03
N MET A 116 13.35 -4.42 -6.49
CA MET A 116 13.93 -4.68 -5.18
C MET A 116 14.80 -5.92 -5.33
N GLN A 117 16.08 -5.80 -5.06
CA GLN A 117 17.06 -6.87 -5.26
C GLN A 117 17.90 -6.95 -4.00
N THR A 118 17.82 -8.07 -3.26
CA THR A 118 18.72 -8.27 -2.13
C THR A 118 20.13 -8.60 -2.62
N GLN A 119 21.14 -8.45 -1.76
CA GLN A 119 22.50 -8.93 -2.06
C GLN A 119 22.47 -10.40 -2.50
N HIS A 120 21.70 -11.23 -1.80
CA HIS A 120 21.58 -12.64 -2.12
C HIS A 120 20.94 -12.89 -3.49
N MET A 121 19.87 -12.17 -3.86
CA MET A 121 19.26 -12.29 -5.18
C MET A 121 20.25 -11.90 -6.29
N ARG A 122 21.07 -10.87 -6.07
CA ARG A 122 22.10 -10.44 -7.02
C ARG A 122 23.22 -11.48 -7.14
N TYR A 123 23.69 -12.01 -6.02
CA TYR A 123 24.67 -13.09 -5.99
C TYR A 123 24.16 -14.34 -6.72
N LEU A 124 22.89 -14.73 -6.49
CA LEU A 124 22.27 -15.83 -7.20
C LEU A 124 22.19 -15.54 -8.70
N TYR A 125 21.76 -14.33 -9.08
CA TYR A 125 21.69 -13.92 -10.48
C TYR A 125 23.05 -13.98 -11.19
N ASP A 126 24.11 -13.48 -10.55
CA ASP A 126 25.47 -13.54 -11.09
C ASP A 126 25.98 -14.98 -11.26
N ARG A 127 25.44 -15.95 -10.49
CA ARG A 127 25.76 -17.38 -10.62
C ARG A 127 24.78 -18.15 -11.47
N PHE A 128 23.81 -17.48 -12.10
CA PHE A 128 22.66 -18.13 -12.70
C PHE A 128 22.35 -17.57 -14.09
N PRO A 129 22.88 -18.20 -15.15
CA PRO A 129 22.67 -17.76 -16.51
C PRO A 129 21.32 -18.25 -17.07
N GLU A 130 20.21 -18.01 -16.38
CA GLU A 130 18.88 -18.29 -16.94
C GLU A 130 17.90 -17.14 -16.73
N VAL A 131 17.03 -16.96 -17.73
CA VAL A 131 15.94 -16.01 -17.76
C VAL A 131 14.65 -16.80 -17.58
N LEU A 132 14.09 -16.75 -16.39
CA LEU A 132 12.86 -17.47 -16.03
C LEU A 132 11.63 -16.62 -16.30
N LEU A 133 10.71 -17.15 -17.10
CA LEU A 133 9.39 -16.59 -17.36
C LEU A 133 8.38 -17.29 -16.45
N ILE A 134 7.92 -16.59 -15.41
CA ILE A 134 6.97 -17.11 -14.43
C ILE A 134 5.60 -16.47 -14.67
N ASP A 135 4.57 -17.29 -14.88
CA ASP A 135 3.18 -16.84 -15.05
C ASP A 135 2.27 -17.40 -13.95
N ALA A 136 1.96 -16.59 -12.94
CA ALA A 136 1.04 -16.96 -11.86
C ALA A 136 -0.43 -17.12 -12.31
N THR A 137 -0.81 -16.58 -13.46
CA THR A 137 -2.20 -16.53 -13.95
C THR A 137 -2.50 -17.57 -15.03
N HIS A 138 -1.48 -18.34 -15.46
CA HIS A 138 -1.54 -19.42 -16.44
C HIS A 138 -2.45 -19.11 -17.64
N GLY A 139 -2.39 -17.88 -18.17
CA GLY A 139 -3.13 -17.53 -19.39
C GLY A 139 -4.66 -17.52 -19.29
N THR A 140 -5.24 -17.34 -18.10
CA THR A 140 -6.71 -17.33 -17.89
C THR A 140 -7.50 -16.24 -18.65
N ASN A 141 -6.84 -15.28 -19.31
CA ASN A 141 -7.47 -14.26 -20.18
C ASN A 141 -7.05 -14.43 -21.66
N ALA A 142 -7.50 -15.52 -22.29
CA ALA A 142 -6.88 -16.16 -23.45
C ALA A 142 -6.55 -15.33 -24.72
N PRO A 143 -7.32 -14.31 -25.19
CA PRO A 143 -6.97 -13.67 -26.47
C PRO A 143 -5.87 -12.61 -26.35
N LYS A 144 -6.04 -11.63 -25.45
CA LYS A 144 -5.08 -10.51 -25.27
C LYS A 144 -3.86 -10.92 -24.45
N TYR A 145 -3.97 -11.97 -23.65
CA TYR A 145 -2.89 -12.42 -22.79
C TYR A 145 -1.82 -13.21 -23.57
N LYS A 146 -2.23 -14.03 -24.55
CA LYS A 146 -1.28 -14.77 -25.39
C LYS A 146 -0.35 -13.84 -26.18
N SER A 147 -0.85 -12.71 -26.68
CA SER A 147 -0.01 -11.70 -27.34
C SER A 147 0.94 -10.99 -26.37
N TYR A 148 0.50 -10.75 -25.13
CA TYR A 148 1.36 -10.22 -24.07
C TYR A 148 2.47 -11.21 -23.69
N GLN A 149 2.14 -12.48 -23.44
CA GLN A 149 3.12 -13.52 -23.11
C GLN A 149 4.15 -13.70 -24.24
N TYR A 150 3.69 -13.68 -25.51
CA TYR A 150 4.59 -13.68 -26.66
C TYR A 150 5.53 -12.48 -26.65
N SER A 151 5.00 -11.27 -26.38
CA SER A 151 5.81 -10.06 -26.31
C SER A 151 6.87 -10.14 -25.20
N VAL A 152 6.50 -10.66 -24.02
CA VAL A 152 7.43 -10.88 -22.90
C VAL A 152 8.52 -11.88 -23.28
N ARG A 153 8.18 -12.99 -23.95
CA ARG A 153 9.15 -13.97 -24.42
C ARG A 153 10.11 -13.37 -25.44
N VAL A 154 9.62 -12.60 -26.41
CA VAL A 154 10.48 -11.89 -27.38
C VAL A 154 11.44 -10.93 -26.69
N VAL A 155 10.99 -10.21 -25.66
CA VAL A 155 11.87 -9.35 -24.86
C VAL A 155 12.95 -10.17 -24.16
N ALA A 156 12.59 -11.30 -23.52
CA ALA A 156 13.55 -12.18 -22.86
C ALA A 156 14.59 -12.77 -23.83
N GLU A 157 14.16 -13.18 -25.02
CA GLU A 157 15.04 -13.69 -26.08
C GLU A 157 16.00 -12.59 -26.57
N LYS A 158 15.55 -11.33 -26.64
CA LYS A 158 16.42 -10.17 -26.97
C LYS A 158 17.37 -9.78 -25.84
N LEU A 159 17.00 -9.98 -24.57
CA LEU A 159 17.86 -9.69 -23.42
C LEU A 159 19.02 -10.68 -23.30
N THR A 160 18.79 -11.94 -23.66
CA THR A 160 19.77 -13.03 -23.57
C THR A 160 21.15 -12.66 -24.17
N PRO A 161 21.27 -12.18 -25.43
CA PRO A 161 22.57 -11.79 -25.98
C PRO A 161 23.19 -10.56 -25.28
N MET A 162 22.38 -9.65 -24.75
CA MET A 162 22.87 -8.48 -24.01
C MET A 162 23.50 -8.90 -22.67
N LEU A 163 22.85 -9.83 -21.97
CA LEU A 163 23.34 -10.41 -20.72
C LEU A 163 24.60 -11.26 -20.94
N ALA A 164 24.63 -12.03 -22.04
CA ALA A 164 25.80 -12.81 -22.41
C ALA A 164 27.01 -11.92 -22.71
N ALA A 165 26.80 -10.80 -23.40
CA ALA A 165 27.85 -9.83 -23.68
C ALA A 165 28.40 -9.15 -22.40
N SER A 166 27.58 -8.95 -21.36
CA SER A 166 28.02 -8.28 -20.13
C SER A 166 28.69 -9.20 -19.12
N THR A 167 28.41 -10.50 -19.16
CA THR A 167 28.90 -11.49 -18.17
C THR A 167 29.87 -12.52 -18.74
N GLY A 168 29.87 -12.72 -20.06
CA GLY A 168 30.60 -13.82 -20.72
C GLY A 168 29.89 -15.18 -20.62
N GLU A 169 28.73 -15.27 -19.97
CA GLU A 169 27.98 -16.51 -19.80
C GLU A 169 26.85 -16.66 -20.83
N ARG A 170 26.45 -17.91 -21.12
CA ARG A 170 25.36 -18.18 -22.05
C ARG A 170 24.04 -18.28 -21.30
N PHE A 171 23.12 -17.34 -21.57
CA PHE A 171 21.80 -17.36 -20.97
C PHE A 171 20.81 -18.26 -21.72
N ARG A 172 19.85 -18.83 -21.00
CA ARG A 172 18.70 -19.56 -21.57
C ARG A 172 17.39 -18.95 -21.08
N VAL A 173 16.45 -18.76 -22.00
CA VAL A 173 15.07 -18.39 -21.65
C VAL A 173 14.29 -19.67 -21.36
N GLN A 174 13.68 -19.76 -20.19
CA GLN A 174 12.84 -20.89 -19.80
C GLN A 174 11.52 -20.40 -19.24
N THR A 175 10.44 -21.10 -19.57
CA THR A 175 9.16 -20.94 -18.87
C THR A 175 9.20 -21.79 -17.62
N TYR A 176 8.90 -21.17 -16.48
CA TYR A 176 8.79 -21.89 -15.21
C TYR A 176 7.34 -22.32 -14.99
N GLU A 177 7.14 -23.63 -14.90
CA GLU A 177 5.84 -24.23 -14.59
C GLU A 177 5.79 -24.58 -13.10
N SER A 178 4.85 -23.97 -12.37
CA SER A 178 4.62 -24.27 -10.96
C SER A 178 3.41 -25.17 -10.77
N ASP A 179 3.46 -26.05 -9.77
CA ASP A 179 2.34 -26.87 -9.29
C ASP A 179 1.43 -26.14 -8.29
N MET A 180 1.69 -24.84 -8.04
CA MET A 180 0.91 -23.98 -7.14
C MET A 180 -0.51 -23.71 -7.61
N GLY A 181 -0.81 -24.03 -8.87
CA GLY A 181 -2.07 -23.74 -9.53
C GLY A 181 -2.16 -22.29 -9.99
N VAL A 182 -3.36 -21.91 -10.41
CA VAL A 182 -3.60 -20.60 -11.03
C VAL A 182 -4.10 -19.60 -10.00
N GLN A 183 -3.50 -18.41 -9.98
CA GLN A 183 -4.05 -17.28 -9.27
C GLN A 183 -5.37 -16.82 -9.92
N LEU A 184 -6.45 -16.82 -9.13
CA LEU A 184 -7.79 -16.44 -9.59
C LEU A 184 -8.23 -15.03 -9.15
N ASP A 185 -7.45 -14.37 -8.30
CA ASP A 185 -7.72 -12.99 -7.85
C ASP A 185 -6.73 -11.99 -8.44
N ASN A 186 -6.91 -10.69 -8.16
CA ASN A 186 -6.09 -9.61 -8.71
C ASN A 186 -5.01 -9.07 -7.74
N TYR A 187 -4.70 -9.76 -6.64
CA TYR A 187 -3.82 -9.24 -5.58
C TYR A 187 -2.81 -10.26 -5.02
N ASN A 188 -2.83 -11.52 -5.45
CA ASN A 188 -1.89 -12.55 -4.99
C ASN A 188 -0.64 -12.74 -5.85
N CYS A 189 -0.49 -12.07 -6.99
CA CYS A 189 0.59 -12.36 -7.93
C CYS A 189 1.98 -12.27 -7.29
N GLY A 190 2.21 -11.25 -6.45
CA GLY A 190 3.47 -11.13 -5.72
C GLY A 190 3.78 -12.36 -4.85
N LEU A 191 2.78 -12.96 -4.22
CA LEU A 191 2.96 -14.17 -3.41
C LEU A 191 3.36 -15.38 -4.26
N PHE A 192 2.68 -15.59 -5.40
CA PHE A 192 3.00 -16.68 -6.32
C PHE A 192 4.42 -16.52 -6.90
N ILE A 193 4.84 -15.30 -7.25
CA ILE A 193 6.20 -15.04 -7.73
C ILE A 193 7.26 -15.34 -6.66
N LEU A 194 7.03 -14.92 -5.41
CA LEU A 194 7.97 -15.19 -4.32
C LEU A 194 8.12 -16.70 -4.06
N LEU A 195 7.01 -17.43 -4.05
CA LEU A 195 7.02 -18.88 -3.86
C LEU A 195 7.64 -19.63 -5.05
N ALA A 196 7.38 -19.17 -6.28
CA ALA A 196 8.02 -19.70 -7.46
C ALA A 196 9.54 -19.56 -7.36
N PHE A 197 10.02 -18.41 -6.90
CA PHE A 197 11.44 -18.18 -6.67
C PHE A 197 12.01 -19.06 -5.55
N GLU A 198 11.33 -19.16 -4.40
CA GLU A 198 11.75 -20.06 -3.31
C GLU A 198 11.88 -21.51 -3.82
N HIS A 199 10.85 -22.02 -4.51
CA HIS A 199 10.87 -23.38 -5.05
C HIS A 199 11.99 -23.56 -6.08
N PHE A 200 12.14 -22.60 -6.99
CA PHE A 200 13.22 -22.58 -7.96
C PHE A 200 14.61 -22.64 -7.29
N THR A 201 14.79 -21.94 -6.16
CA THR A 201 16.04 -21.96 -5.37
C THR A 201 16.23 -23.19 -4.49
N GLY A 202 15.34 -24.19 -4.58
CA GLY A 202 15.45 -25.48 -3.90
C GLY A 202 14.57 -25.65 -2.67
N ALA A 203 13.68 -24.70 -2.35
CA ALA A 203 12.67 -24.91 -1.33
C ALA A 203 11.67 -26.00 -1.77
N PRO A 204 11.10 -26.78 -0.84
CA PRO A 204 10.08 -27.77 -1.18
C PRO A 204 8.84 -27.08 -1.74
N SER A 205 8.22 -27.70 -2.75
CA SER A 205 6.92 -27.21 -3.22
C SER A 205 5.85 -27.39 -2.15
N LEU A 206 4.97 -26.40 -2.04
CA LEU A 206 3.80 -26.43 -1.18
C LEU A 206 2.56 -26.98 -1.89
N GLY A 207 2.66 -27.27 -3.19
CA GLY A 207 1.55 -27.69 -4.02
C GLY A 207 0.47 -26.61 -4.17
N ARG A 208 -0.76 -27.04 -4.47
CA ARG A 208 -1.88 -26.15 -4.79
C ARG A 208 -2.22 -25.19 -3.64
N MET A 209 -2.26 -23.91 -3.96
CA MET A 209 -2.45 -22.84 -2.98
C MET A 209 -3.91 -22.67 -2.55
N ASP A 210 -4.21 -22.90 -1.27
CA ASP A 210 -5.50 -22.54 -0.66
C ASP A 210 -5.47 -21.17 0.04
N LYS A 211 -6.65 -20.64 0.38
CA LYS A 211 -6.80 -19.31 0.99
C LYS A 211 -6.08 -19.18 2.33
N LYS A 212 -6.09 -20.24 3.15
CA LYS A 212 -5.52 -20.22 4.51
C LYS A 212 -4.00 -20.24 4.44
N LEU A 213 -3.44 -21.08 3.57
CA LEU A 213 -2.01 -21.14 3.31
C LEU A 213 -1.50 -19.83 2.73
N MET A 214 -2.23 -19.22 1.79
CA MET A 214 -1.85 -17.89 1.26
C MET A 214 -1.81 -16.81 2.35
N MET A 215 -2.77 -16.80 3.27
CA MET A 215 -2.75 -15.86 4.40
C MET A 215 -1.57 -16.09 5.32
N TYR A 216 -1.26 -17.34 5.64
CA TYR A 216 -0.09 -17.70 6.43
C TYR A 216 1.22 -17.27 5.77
N LEU A 217 1.39 -17.53 4.48
CA LEU A 217 2.62 -17.17 3.78
C LEU A 217 2.81 -15.66 3.67
N ARG A 218 1.74 -14.89 3.48
CA ARG A 218 1.80 -13.43 3.56
C ARG A 218 2.30 -12.95 4.93
N TYR A 219 1.79 -13.56 6.00
CA TYR A 219 2.26 -13.25 7.35
C TYR A 219 3.73 -13.64 7.52
N ARG A 220 4.14 -14.82 7.05
CA ARG A 220 5.54 -15.27 7.06
C ARG A 220 6.46 -14.26 6.36
N TYR A 221 6.13 -13.85 5.13
CA TYR A 221 6.92 -12.85 4.39
C TYR A 221 6.90 -11.49 5.08
N LEU A 222 5.77 -11.07 5.66
CA LEU A 222 5.70 -9.84 6.44
C LEU A 222 6.64 -9.88 7.64
N CYS A 223 6.69 -11.01 8.36
CA CYS A 223 7.61 -11.19 9.49
C CYS A 223 9.08 -11.14 9.07
N MET A 224 9.42 -11.63 7.88
CA MET A 224 10.79 -11.49 7.34
C MET A 224 11.17 -10.04 7.04
N CYS A 225 10.20 -9.16 6.78
CA CYS A 225 10.44 -7.74 6.50
C CYS A 225 10.44 -6.85 7.76
N LEU A 226 10.08 -7.40 8.92
CA LEU A 226 9.94 -6.66 10.18
C LEU A 226 11.11 -6.93 11.15
N HIS A 227 12.11 -7.68 10.71
CA HIS A 227 13.39 -7.92 11.38
C HIS A 227 14.52 -7.45 10.46
#